data_AF-A0A7W1MXS1-F1
#
_entry.id   AF-A0A7W1MXS1-F1
#
_cell.length_a   1.000
_cell.length_b   1.000
_cell.length_c   1.000
_cell.angle_alpha   90.00
_cell.angle_beta   90.00
_cell.angle_gamma   90.00
#
_symmetry.space_group_name_H-M   'P 1'
#
loop_
_entity.id
_entity.type
_entity.pdbx_description
1 polymer ?
#
loop_
_entity_poly.entity_id
_entity_poly.type
_entity_poly.pdbx_seq_one_letter_code
_entity_poly.pdbx_strand_id
1 'polypeptide(L)'
;MTPGLRRLAEPRAATVPAGAGGRPTALARAPVETVIEEWVVEDRWWTGEPLRRRYFELVLVDGRDVVVFRDLVSGRWYEQHA
;
A
#
# COMPACT_ATOMS: atom_id res chain seq x y z
N MET A 1 32.85 -10.95 -2.38
CA MET A 1 31.76 -10.05 -2.81
C MET A 1 30.64 -10.18 -1.80
N THR A 2 30.47 -9.18 -0.94
CA THR A 2 29.38 -9.17 0.06
C THR A 2 28.09 -8.81 -0.67
N PRO A 3 27.00 -9.58 -0.58
CA PRO A 3 25.73 -9.15 -1.16
C PRO A 3 25.33 -7.84 -0.45
N GLY A 4 25.09 -6.78 -1.22
CA GLY A 4 24.61 -5.52 -0.67
C GLY A 4 23.31 -5.74 0.09
N LEU A 5 23.17 -5.06 1.24
CA LEU A 5 21.94 -5.04 2.03
C LEU A 5 20.78 -4.55 1.15
N ARG A 6 20.09 -5.47 0.49
CA ARG A 6 18.80 -5.19 -0.13
C ARG A 6 17.82 -5.04 1.02
N ARG A 7 17.23 -3.86 1.16
CA ARG A 7 16.13 -3.65 2.11
C ARG A 7 15.03 -4.66 1.75
N LEU A 8 14.86 -5.68 2.59
CA LEU A 8 13.71 -6.56 2.49
C LEU A 8 12.46 -5.70 2.64
N ALA A 9 11.47 -5.91 1.77
CA ALA A 9 10.19 -5.22 1.78
C ALA A 9 10.20 -3.71 1.44
N GLU A 10 11.06 -3.24 0.53
CA GLU A 10 10.85 -1.90 -0.03
C GLU A 10 9.51 -1.82 -0.79
N PRO A 11 8.62 -0.88 -0.43
CA PRO A 11 7.36 -0.72 -1.12
C PRO A 11 7.56 -0.35 -2.59
N ARG A 12 6.82 -1.01 -3.48
CA ARG A 12 6.85 -0.72 -4.91
C ARG A 12 5.75 0.28 -5.25
N ALA A 13 6.06 1.33 -6.01
CA ALA A 13 5.03 2.26 -6.48
C ALA A 13 3.94 1.51 -7.27
N ALA A 14 2.68 1.80 -6.97
CA ALA A 14 1.52 1.11 -7.54
C ALA A 14 0.51 2.11 -8.10
N THR A 15 -0.21 1.70 -9.14
CA THR A 15 -1.38 2.44 -9.63
C THR A 15 -2.63 1.83 -9.02
N VAL A 16 -3.28 2.57 -8.12
CA VAL A 16 -4.47 2.10 -7.42
C VAL A 16 -5.60 3.10 -7.65
N PRO A 17 -6.51 2.84 -8.61
CA PRO A 17 -7.77 3.55 -8.69
C PRO A 17 -8.50 3.44 -7.35
N ALA A 18 -8.99 4.58 -6.86
CA ALA A 18 -9.67 4.67 -5.59
C ALA A 18 -11.03 5.34 -5.74
N GLY A 19 -12.05 4.75 -5.14
CA GLY A 19 -13.41 5.27 -5.12
C GLY A 19 -13.63 6.31 -4.01
N ALA A 20 -14.89 6.45 -3.60
CA ALA A 20 -15.26 7.32 -2.49
C ALA A 20 -14.46 6.99 -1.22
N GLY A 21 -14.03 8.03 -0.51
CA GLY A 21 -13.23 7.88 0.70
C GLY A 21 -11.81 7.34 0.46
N GLY A 22 -11.36 7.16 -0.79
CA GLY A 22 -10.03 6.62 -1.09
C GLY A 22 -9.92 5.10 -0.96
N ARG A 23 -11.04 4.37 -1.00
CA ARG A 23 -11.05 2.90 -0.97
C ARG A 23 -10.60 2.33 -2.33
N PRO A 24 -9.64 1.39 -2.39
CA PRO A 24 -9.18 0.78 -3.63
C PRO A 24 -10.30 0.10 -4.40
N THR A 25 -10.35 0.30 -5.72
CA THR A 25 -11.26 -0.41 -6.62
C THR A 25 -10.53 -1.33 -7.60
N ALA A 26 -9.22 -1.12 -7.80
CA ALA A 26 -8.36 -1.97 -8.61
C ALA A 26 -6.89 -1.82 -8.21
N LEU A 27 -6.06 -2.80 -8.56
CA LEU A 27 -4.61 -2.67 -8.64
C LEU A 27 -4.20 -2.76 -10.12
N ALA A 28 -3.73 -1.65 -10.67
CA ALA A 28 -3.52 -1.45 -12.10
C ALA A 28 -4.77 -1.82 -12.92
N ARG A 29 -4.75 -2.96 -13.62
CA ARG A 29 -5.87 -3.46 -14.44
C ARG A 29 -6.68 -4.56 -13.76
N ALA A 30 -6.29 -5.02 -12.58
CA ALA A 30 -6.98 -6.09 -11.84
C ALA A 30 -7.98 -5.47 -10.84
N PRO A 31 -9.30 -5.63 -11.04
CA PRO A 31 -10.30 -5.18 -10.09
C PRO A 31 -10.13 -5.80 -8.70
N VAL A 32 -10.48 -5.03 -7.67
CA VAL A 32 -10.63 -5.54 -6.31
C VAL A 32 -11.93 -6.33 -6.23
N GLU A 33 -11.83 -7.59 -5.81
CA GLU A 33 -12.98 -8.42 -5.49
C GLU A 33 -13.46 -8.14 -4.07
N THR A 34 -12.53 -8.11 -3.11
CA THR A 34 -12.83 -7.86 -1.69
C THR A 34 -11.71 -7.10 -1.00
N VAL A 35 -12.07 -6.20 -0.09
CA VAL A 35 -11.12 -5.63 0.90
C VAL A 35 -11.27 -6.45 2.17
N ILE A 36 -10.21 -7.14 2.57
CA ILE A 36 -10.19 -7.98 3.77
C ILE A 36 -10.03 -7.12 5.01
N GLU A 37 -9.03 -6.25 5.01
CA GLU A 37 -8.73 -5.36 6.13
C GLU A 37 -8.33 -3.96 5.65
N GLU A 38 -8.60 -2.97 6.48
CA GLU A 38 -8.17 -1.58 6.31
C GLU A 38 -7.61 -1.07 7.65
N TRP A 39 -6.40 -0.49 7.62
CA TRP A 39 -5.77 0.06 8.82
C TRP A 39 -4.94 1.30 8.51
N VAL A 40 -4.64 2.08 9.55
CA VAL A 40 -3.78 3.27 9.46
C VAL A 40 -2.55 3.06 10.33
N VAL A 41 -1.39 3.42 9.78
CA VAL A 41 -0.13 3.49 10.51
C VAL A 41 0.30 4.95 10.57
N GLU A 42 0.49 5.45 11.78
CA GLU A 42 1.08 6.76 12.06
C GLU A 42 2.35 6.56 12.87
N ASP A 43 3.45 7.13 12.39
CA ASP A 43 4.76 7.01 13.02
C ASP A 43 5.54 8.31 12.82
N ARG A 44 6.67 8.45 13.51
CA ARG A 44 7.60 9.58 13.37
C ARG A 44 6.97 10.97 13.59
N TRP A 45 5.83 11.04 14.27
CA TRP A 45 5.10 12.29 14.49
C TRP A 45 5.87 13.31 15.33
N TRP A 46 6.85 12.87 16.13
CA TRP A 46 7.75 13.73 16.90
C TRP A 46 8.98 14.24 16.12
N THR A 47 9.18 13.79 14.87
CA THR A 47 10.41 14.07 14.12
C THR A 47 10.29 15.25 13.14
N GLY A 48 9.13 15.90 13.07
CA GLY A 48 8.82 16.91 12.05
C GLY A 48 8.52 16.32 10.66
N GLU A 49 8.80 15.04 10.45
CA GLU A 49 8.47 14.27 9.24
C GLU A 49 7.51 13.11 9.58
N PRO A 50 6.24 13.40 9.89
CA PRO A 50 5.28 12.37 10.24
C PRO A 50 5.09 11.39 9.09
N LEU A 51 5.16 10.10 9.42
CA LEU A 51 4.77 9.03 8.52
C LEU A 51 3.29 8.75 8.74
N ARG A 52 2.48 8.83 7.68
CA ARG A 52 1.06 8.53 7.76
C ARG A 52 0.65 7.69 6.56
N ARG A 53 0.25 6.44 6.77
CA ARG A 53 -0.10 5.49 5.71
C ARG A 53 -1.43 4.82 6.01
N ARG A 54 -2.27 4.67 4.98
CA ARG A 54 -3.49 3.88 5.06
C ARG A 54 -3.32 2.63 4.21
N TYR A 55 -3.36 1.48 4.86
CA TYR A 55 -3.15 0.17 4.29
C TYR A 55 -4.48 -0.53 4.00
N PHE A 56 -4.43 -1.39 2.99
CA PHE A 56 -5.52 -2.26 2.58
C PHE A 56 -4.96 -3.63 2.21
N GLU A 57 -5.56 -4.67 2.77
CA GLU A 57 -5.39 -6.05 2.29
C GLU A 57 -6.53 -6.35 1.30
N LEU A 58 -6.16 -6.77 0.10
CA LEU A 58 -7.06 -6.88 -1.05
C LEU A 58 -6.99 -8.28 -1.63
N VAL A 59 -8.16 -8.86 -1.87
CA VAL A 59 -8.31 -9.97 -2.82
C VAL A 59 -8.72 -9.37 -4.17
N LEU A 60 -7.94 -9.65 -5.20
CA LEU A 60 -8.22 -9.25 -6.58
C LEU A 60 -8.99 -10.35 -7.31
N VAL A 61 -9.76 -9.98 -8.33
CA VAL A 61 -10.56 -10.94 -9.13
C VAL A 61 -9.74 -12.03 -9.85
N ASP A 62 -8.42 -11.83 -9.96
CA ASP A 62 -7.49 -12.83 -10.52
C ASP A 62 -6.97 -13.81 -9.44
N GLY A 63 -7.50 -13.75 -8.22
CA GLY A 63 -7.19 -14.63 -7.10
C GLY A 63 -5.95 -14.22 -6.29
N ARG A 64 -5.32 -13.09 -6.62
CA ARG A 64 -4.17 -12.59 -5.84
C ARG A 64 -4.61 -11.92 -4.55
N ASP A 65 -3.88 -12.23 -3.48
CA ASP A 65 -3.92 -11.53 -2.20
C ASP A 65 -2.74 -10.54 -2.14
N VAL A 66 -3.03 -9.25 -1.98
CA VAL A 66 -2.04 -8.17 -2.02
C VAL A 66 -2.29 -7.14 -0.94
N VAL A 67 -1.20 -6.60 -0.38
CA VAL A 67 -1.25 -5.45 0.52
C VAL A 67 -0.82 -4.20 -0.25
N VAL A 68 -1.67 -3.17 -0.23
CA VAL A 68 -1.34 -1.84 -0.76
C VAL A 68 -1.50 -0.79 0.31
N PHE A 69 -0.80 0.33 0.17
CA PHE A 69 -1.07 1.49 1.01
C PHE A 69 -1.02 2.80 0.24
N ARG A 70 -1.81 3.75 0.71
CA ARG A 70 -1.70 5.15 0.35
C ARG A 70 -0.89 5.88 1.41
N ASP A 71 0.22 6.48 1.00
CA ASP A 71 0.89 7.47 1.81
C ASP A 71 0.00 8.72 1.89
N LEU A 72 -0.44 9.08 3.09
CA LEU A 72 -1.40 10.16 3.31
C LEU A 72 -0.74 11.54 3.31
N VAL A 73 0.58 11.62 3.31
CA VAL A 73 1.33 12.88 3.21
C VAL A 73 1.54 13.25 1.73
N SER A 74 2.04 12.31 0.94
CA SER A 74 2.34 12.49 -0.49
C SER A 74 1.16 12.13 -1.41
N GLY A 75 0.17 11.40 -0.92
CA GLY A 75 -0.96 10.88 -1.68
C GLY A 75 -0.65 9.69 -2.59
N ARG A 76 0.61 9.21 -2.62
CA ARG A 76 1.08 8.15 -3.52
C ARG A 76 0.69 6.75 -3.02
N TRP A 77 0.55 5.83 -3.96
CA TRP A 77 0.20 4.45 -3.70
C TRP A 77 1.39 3.51 -3.88
N TYR A 78 1.43 2.48 -3.04
CA TYR A 78 2.47 1.47 -3.04
C TYR A 78 1.87 0.09 -2.79
N GLU A 79 2.48 -0.93 -3.38
CA GLU A 79 2.29 -2.34 -3.06
C GLU A 79 3.39 -2.77 -2.08
N GLN A 80 3.00 -3.46 -1.02
CA GLN A 80 3.91 -4.06 -0.05
C GLN A 80 3.98 -5.56 -0.30
N HIS A 81 5.17 -6.04 -0.59
CA HIS A 81 5.47 -7.47 -0.59
C HIS A 81 6.00 -7.87 0.79
N ALA A 82 5.49 -8.99 1.32
CA ALA A 82 6.06 -9.64 2.51
C ALA A 82 7.39 -10.32 2.18
#